data_AF-A0A8T2IB31-F1
#
_entry.id   AF-A0A8T2IB31-F1
#
_cell.length_a   1.000
_cell.length_b   1.000
_cell.length_c   1.000
_cell.angle_alpha   90.00
_cell.angle_beta   90.00
_cell.angle_gamma   90.00
#
_symmetry.space_group_name_H-M   'P 1'
#
loop_
_entity.id
_entity.type
_entity.pdbx_description
1 polymer ?
#
loop_
_entity_poly.entity_id
_entity_poly.type
_entity_poly.pdbx_seq_one_letter_code
_entity_poly.pdbx_strand_id
1 'polypeptide(L)' 'MTLILRNAQRIVPLRRAPLRLSLDIARSYLKVRKYDLGVICINNARIQQLNRVYRRQDTATDVLSFPFYEV' A
#
# COMPACT_ATOMS: atom_id res chain seq x y z
N MET A 1 -15.94 -3.32 -0.67
CA MET A 1 -15.00 -3.20 0.45
C MET A 1 -13.94 -4.28 0.43
N THR A 2 -13.19 -4.31 -0.64
CA THR A 2 -12.09 -5.21 -0.86
C THR A 2 -10.86 -4.68 -0.13
N LEU A 3 -10.11 -5.61 0.45
CA LEU A 3 -8.75 -5.36 0.96
C LEU A 3 -7.82 -6.30 0.20
N ILE A 4 -6.98 -5.76 -0.65
CA ILE A 4 -5.99 -6.51 -1.42
C ILE A 4 -4.64 -6.33 -0.75
N LEU A 5 -3.97 -7.45 -0.47
CA LEU A 5 -2.62 -7.46 0.07
C LEU A 5 -1.72 -8.29 -0.84
N ARG A 6 -0.72 -7.66 -1.46
CA ARG A 6 0.22 -8.31 -2.37
C ARG A 6 1.66 -8.12 -1.91
N ASN A 7 2.40 -9.21 -1.79
CA ASN A 7 3.83 -9.18 -1.55
C ASN A 7 4.60 -9.33 -2.87
N ALA A 8 4.99 -8.22 -3.49
CA ALA A 8 5.72 -8.18 -4.76
C ALA A 8 7.24 -7.98 -4.60
N GLN A 9 7.72 -7.59 -3.41
CA GLN A 9 9.16 -7.50 -3.12
C GLN A 9 9.86 -8.87 -3.16
N ARG A 10 9.17 -9.96 -2.81
CA ARG A 10 9.66 -11.36 -2.79
C ARG A 10 10.93 -11.62 -1.95
N ILE A 11 11.41 -10.66 -1.16
CA ILE A 11 12.60 -10.80 -0.31
C ILE A 11 12.21 -11.23 1.11
N VAL A 12 11.21 -10.55 1.71
CA VAL A 12 10.74 -10.84 3.07
C VAL A 12 9.34 -11.46 3.05
N PRO A 13 9.10 -12.57 3.77
CA PRO A 13 7.77 -13.16 3.91
C PRO A 13 6.84 -12.22 4.68
N LEU A 14 5.61 -12.09 4.20
CA LEU A 14 4.61 -11.21 4.80
C LEU A 14 3.62 -12.02 5.64
N ARG A 15 3.48 -11.68 6.93
CA ARG A 15 2.44 -12.25 7.79
C ARG A 15 1.07 -11.68 7.40
N ARG A 16 0.44 -12.29 6.40
CA ARG A 16 -0.77 -11.75 5.74
C ARG A 16 -1.94 -11.58 6.68
N ALA A 17 -2.24 -12.57 7.53
CA ALA A 17 -3.40 -12.52 8.43
C ALA A 17 -3.29 -11.39 9.47
N PRO A 18 -2.19 -11.26 10.24
CA PRO A 18 -2.00 -10.13 11.15
C PRO A 18 -2.06 -8.77 10.44
N LEU A 19 -1.38 -8.63 9.30
CA LEU A 19 -1.38 -7.37 8.56
C LEU A 19 -2.77 -7.00 8.04
N ARG A 20 -3.54 -7.99 7.58
CA ARG A 20 -4.93 -7.79 7.15
C ARG A 20 -5.79 -7.29 8.30
N LEU A 21 -5.63 -7.86 9.50
CA LEU A 21 -6.34 -7.41 10.69
C LEU A 21 -5.98 -5.97 11.07
N SER A 22 -4.69 -5.64 11.12
CA SER A 22 -4.21 -4.28 11.41
C SER A 22 -4.75 -3.24 10.41
N LEU A 23 -4.77 -3.58 9.12
CA LEU A 23 -5.31 -2.71 8.08
C LEU A 23 -6.82 -2.52 8.21
N ASP A 24 -7.56 -3.57 8.56
CA ASP A 24 -9.01 -3.45 8.76
C ASP A 24 -9.37 -2.60 9.97
N ILE A 25 -8.62 -2.75 11.07
CA ILE A 25 -8.74 -1.91 12.27
C ILE A 25 -8.47 -0.45 11.90
N ALA A 26 -7.36 -0.15 11.21
CA ALA A 26 -7.02 1.20 10.80
C ALA A 26 -8.11 1.84 9.93
N ARG A 27 -8.65 1.10 8.95
CA ARG A 27 -9.77 1.57 8.10
C ARG A 27 -11.03 1.86 8.89
N SER A 28 -11.28 1.11 9.96
CA SER A 28 -12.40 1.34 10.87
C SER A 28 -12.28 2.69 11.56
N TYR A 29 -11.13 2.95 12.18
CA TYR A 29 -10.88 4.19 12.91
C TYR A 29 -10.89 5.42 11.99
N LEU A 30 -10.38 5.27 10.77
CA LEU A 30 -10.37 6.33 9.76
C LEU A 30 -11.72 6.52 9.06
N LYS A 31 -12.75 5.72 9.38
CA LYS A 31 -14.09 5.75 8.75
C LYS A 31 -14.06 5.58 7.21
N VAL A 32 -13.03 4.90 6.69
CA VAL A 32 -12.85 4.59 5.26
C VAL A 32 -13.17 3.14 4.91
N ARG A 33 -13.84 2.42 5.82
CA ARG A 33 -14.43 1.10 5.57
C ARG A 33 -15.50 1.09 4.46
N LYS A 34 -15.74 2.19 3.75
CA LYS A 34 -16.55 2.29 2.52
C LYS A 34 -15.75 2.42 1.20
N TYR A 35 -14.41 2.51 1.26
CA TYR A 35 -13.52 2.48 0.09
C TYR A 35 -12.64 1.23 0.01
N ASP A 36 -12.48 0.65 -1.17
CA ASP A 36 -11.52 -0.43 -1.41
C ASP A 36 -10.08 0.03 -1.13
N LEU A 37 -9.25 -0.89 -0.61
CA LEU A 37 -7.84 -0.60 -0.29
C LEU A 37 -6.93 -1.68 -0.87
N GLY A 38 -5.93 -1.24 -1.63
CA GLY A 38 -4.82 -2.07 -2.11
C GLY A 38 -3.53 -1.72 -1.37
N VAL A 39 -2.85 -2.74 -0.84
CA VAL A 39 -1.51 -2.62 -0.25
C VAL A 39 -0.57 -3.57 -0.99
N ILE A 40 0.48 -3.01 -1.59
CA ILE A 40 1.46 -3.76 -2.37
C ILE A 40 2.86 -3.48 -1.81
N CYS A 41 3.49 -4.50 -1.22
CA CYS A 41 4.88 -4.40 -0.79
C CYS A 41 5.79 -4.61 -2.00
N ILE A 42 6.64 -3.65 -2.33
CA ILE A 42 7.58 -3.66 -3.45
C ILE A 42 9.02 -3.41 -2.96
N ASN A 43 10.02 -3.62 -3.82
CA ASN A 43 11.42 -3.38 -3.47
C ASN A 43 11.85 -1.92 -3.69
N ASN A 44 13.05 -1.57 -3.21
CA ASN A 44 13.60 -0.22 -3.26
C ASN A 44 13.72 0.33 -4.70
N ALA A 45 14.17 -0.50 -5.65
CA ALA A 45 14.29 -0.08 -7.05
C ALA A 45 12.93 0.32 -7.63
N ARG A 46 11.88 -0.46 -7.36
CA ARG A 46 10.54 -0.18 -7.88
C ARG A 46 9.90 1.02 -7.18
N ILE A 47 10.05 1.17 -5.85
CA ILE A 47 9.47 2.31 -5.14
C ILE A 47 10.16 3.62 -5.51
N GLN A 48 11.49 3.61 -5.73
CA GLN A 48 12.22 4.77 -6.25
C GLN A 48 11.72 5.16 -7.64
N GLN A 49 11.53 4.20 -8.56
CA GLN A 49 10.95 4.48 -9.87
C GLN A 49 9.57 5.15 -9.77
N LEU A 50 8.70 4.63 -8.89
CA LEU A 50 7.37 5.22 -8.67
C LEU A 50 7.46 6.61 -8.03
N ASN A 51 8.35 6.81 -7.06
CA ASN A 51 8.54 8.08 -6.39
C ASN A 51 9.01 9.15 -7.39
N ARG A 52 9.92 8.76 -8.30
CA ARG A 52 10.37 9.63 -9.39
C ARG A 52 9.22 10.01 -10.32
N VAL A 53 8.44 9.03 -10.77
CA VAL A 53 7.34 9.26 -11.73
C VAL A 53 6.21 10.08 -11.12
N TYR A 54 5.76 9.75 -9.90
CA TYR A 54 4.54 10.31 -9.32
C TYR A 54 4.78 11.45 -8.33
N ARG A 55 5.99 11.59 -7.78
CA ARG A 55 6.35 12.64 -6.80
C ARG A 55 7.54 13.49 -7.22
N ARG A 56 8.17 13.19 -8.37
CA ARG A 56 9.39 13.86 -8.86
C ARG A 56 10.56 13.78 -7.88
N GLN A 57 10.62 12.72 -7.08
CA GLN A 57 11.70 12.45 -6.14
C GLN A 57 12.43 11.16 -6.54
N ASP A 58 13.70 11.26 -6.96
CA ASP A 58 14.50 10.11 -7.38
C ASP A 58 15.21 9.42 -6.21
N THR A 59 14.43 9.11 -5.17
CA THR A 59 14.90 8.40 -3.97
C THR A 59 13.88 7.36 -3.55
N ALA A 60 14.34 6.29 -2.91
CA ALA A 60 13.45 5.33 -2.27
C ALA A 60 12.74 6.00 -1.08
N THR A 61 11.53 5.54 -0.77
CA THR A 61 10.74 5.95 0.39
C THR A 61 10.03 4.73 0.97
N ASP A 62 9.57 4.81 2.21
CA ASP A 62 8.92 3.69 2.88
C ASP A 62 7.51 3.42 2.35
N VAL A 63 6.77 4.48 2.01
CA VAL A 63 5.37 4.39 1.58
C VAL A 63 5.05 5.40 0.48
N LEU A 64 4.32 4.94 -0.54
CA LEU A 64 3.65 5.78 -1.52
C LEU A 64 2.15 5.50 -1.52
N SER A 65 1.35 6.57 -1.40
CA SER A 65 -0.11 6.49 -1.42
C SER A 65 -0.67 7.07 -2.71
N PHE A 66 -1.65 6.37 -3.29
CA PHE A 66 -2.37 6.77 -4.50
C PHE A 66 -3.86 6.85 -4.19
N PRO A 67 -4.42 8.06 -4.03
CA PRO A 67 -5.86 8.21 -3.82
C PRO A 67 -6.61 7.87 -5.11
N PHE A 68 -7.73 7.18 -4.99
CA PHE A 68 -8.66 6.91 -6.08
C PHE A 68 -10.08 7.15 -5.58
N TYR A 69 -10.82 7.98 -6.31
CA TYR A 69 -12.21 8.28 -6.05
C TYR A 69 -12.92 8.46 -7.39
N GLU A 70 -13.93 7.64 -7.64
CA GLU A 70 -14.77 7.67 -8.84
C GLU A 70 -16.21 7.97 -8.40
N VAL A 71 -16.89 8.83 -9.15
CA VAL A 71 -18.23 9.38 -8.83
C VAL A 71 -19.21 8.99 -9.92
#